data_AF-A0A0K0DRR1-F1
#
_entry.id   AF-A0A0K0DRR1-F1
#
_cell.length_a   1.000
_cell.length_b   1.000
_cell.length_c   1.000
_cell.angle_alpha   90.00
_cell.angle_beta   90.00
_cell.angle_gamma   90.00
#
_symmetry.space_group_name_H-M   'P 1'
#
loop_
_entity.id
_entity.type
_entity.pdbx_description
1 polymer ?
#
loop_
_entity_poly.entity_id
_entity_poly.type
_entity_poly.pdbx_seq_one_letter_code
_entity_poly.pdbx_strand_id
1 'polypeptide(L)'
;MRAVLLVLLVSKLALVLCQNASIDCTFRYNLCGWQSEPPWLLTDRTFLPNNAFMTAQGHFGSNSTADLISPEMPPSPILNILSFKYTKTIGDANLQIMMKDGSTYRNLDTIASNSLVFWIRRSLVVPPTLQPYQVVSSILHSCRSMNR
;
A
#
# COMPACT_ATOMS: atom_id res chain seq x y z
N MET A 1 28.05 4.23 -34.01
CA MET A 1 27.07 4.87 -33.08
C MET A 1 25.89 3.99 -32.66
N ARG A 2 25.52 2.90 -33.37
CA ARG A 2 24.42 2.00 -32.95
C ARG A 2 24.72 1.13 -31.72
N ALA A 3 25.99 0.76 -31.49
CA ALA A 3 26.37 -0.09 -30.36
C ALA A 3 26.23 0.61 -28.99
N VAL A 4 26.45 1.92 -28.92
CA VAL A 4 26.36 2.69 -27.67
C VAL A 4 24.90 2.79 -27.18
N LEU A 5 23.94 2.84 -28.11
CA LEU A 5 22.51 2.90 -27.78
C LEU A 5 22.00 1.60 -27.16
N LEU A 6 22.51 0.45 -27.62
CA LEU A 6 22.16 -0.89 -27.10
C LEU A 6 22.69 -1.10 -25.68
N VAL A 7 23.92 -0.65 -25.40
CA VAL A 7 24.51 -0.75 -24.05
C VAL A 7 23.73 0.13 -23.06
N LEU A 8 23.27 1.31 -23.47
CA LEU A 8 22.42 2.19 -22.63
C LEU A 8 21.01 1.62 -22.39
N LEU A 9 20.44 0.88 -23.33
CA LEU A 9 19.14 0.21 -23.14
C LEU A 9 19.25 -0.97 -22.18
N VAL A 10 20.28 -1.80 -22.30
CA VAL A 10 20.48 -2.98 -21.43
C VAL A 10 20.82 -2.55 -20.00
N SER A 11 21.59 -1.48 -19.82
CA SER A 11 21.94 -0.96 -18.48
C SER A 11 20.75 -0.31 -17.76
N LYS A 12 19.82 0.33 -18.48
CA LYS A 12 18.55 0.79 -17.90
C LYS A 12 17.64 -0.37 -17.49
N LEU A 13 17.62 -1.45 -18.28
CA LEU A 13 16.81 -2.63 -17.96
C LEU A 13 17.35 -3.35 -16.70
N ALA A 14 18.67 -3.47 -16.57
CA ALA A 14 19.31 -4.09 -15.41
C ALA A 14 19.14 -3.28 -14.11
N LEU A 15 19.08 -1.95 -14.18
CA LEU A 15 18.87 -1.10 -13.01
C LEU A 15 17.45 -1.19 -12.42
N VAL A 16 16.45 -1.55 -13.22
CA VAL A 16 15.06 -1.77 -12.74
C VAL A 16 14.92 -3.13 -12.05
N LEU A 17 15.72 -4.13 -12.46
CA LEU A 17 15.70 -5.49 -11.90
C LEU A 17 16.36 -5.64 -10.51
N CYS A 18 17.06 -4.62 -10.02
CA CYS A 18 17.70 -4.63 -8.69
C CYS A 18 16.90 -3.93 -7.59
N GLN A 19 15.64 -3.53 -7.84
CA GLN A 19 14.77 -3.13 -6.74
C GLN A 19 14.25 -4.40 -6.06
N ASN A 20 14.68 -4.64 -4.83
CA ASN A 20 14.15 -5.69 -3.96
C ASN A 20 12.65 -5.43 -3.74
N ALA A 21 11.83 -5.96 -4.64
CA ALA A 21 10.39 -5.95 -4.49
C ALA A 21 10.04 -6.90 -3.34
N SER A 22 9.46 -6.35 -2.28
CA SER A 22 9.13 -7.10 -1.08
C SER A 22 7.84 -6.56 -0.47
N ILE A 23 6.99 -7.47 0.01
CA ILE A 23 5.83 -7.10 0.83
C ILE A 23 6.27 -6.47 2.15
N ASP A 24 7.43 -6.90 2.68
CA ASP A 24 8.03 -6.32 3.88
C ASP A 24 8.71 -4.99 3.52
N CYS A 25 7.94 -3.90 3.64
CA CYS A 25 8.41 -2.56 3.32
C CYS A 25 8.34 -1.61 4.53
N THR A 26 9.48 -1.01 4.86
CA THR A 26 9.57 0.07 5.87
C THR A 26 9.52 1.46 5.26
N PHE A 27 9.38 1.55 3.92
CA PHE A 27 9.30 2.77 3.13
C PHE A 27 10.49 3.74 3.29
N ARG A 28 11.59 3.32 3.93
CA ARG A 28 12.71 4.21 4.32
C ARG A 28 13.41 4.89 3.14
N TYR A 29 13.52 4.19 2.01
CA TYR A 29 14.29 4.68 0.84
C TYR A 29 13.50 4.66 -0.46
N ASN A 30 12.46 3.82 -0.57
CA ASN A 30 11.63 3.65 -1.75
C ASN A 30 10.32 2.94 -1.38
N LEU A 31 9.48 2.66 -2.37
CA LEU A 31 8.22 1.94 -2.20
C LEU A 31 8.39 0.41 -2.16
N CYS A 32 9.60 -0.15 -2.17
CA CYS A 32 9.84 -1.61 -2.21
C CYS A 32 9.05 -2.36 -3.30
N GLY A 33 8.82 -1.71 -4.45
CA GLY A 33 8.00 -2.24 -5.54
C GLY A 33 6.48 -2.10 -5.34
N TRP A 34 6.03 -1.51 -4.24
CA TRP A 34 4.63 -1.10 -4.08
C TRP A 34 4.28 -0.02 -5.10
N GLN A 35 3.06 -0.10 -5.62
CA GLN A 35 2.48 0.88 -6.53
C GLN A 35 1.48 1.72 -5.75
N SER A 36 1.54 3.04 -5.93
CA SER A 36 0.69 3.98 -5.22
C SER A 36 0.02 4.94 -6.20
N GLU A 37 -1.29 5.11 -6.06
CA GLU A 37 -2.04 6.13 -6.78
C GLU A 37 -2.35 7.31 -5.85
N PRO A 38 -2.43 8.56 -6.37
CA PRO A 38 -2.86 9.70 -5.57
C PRO A 38 -4.19 9.40 -4.84
N PRO A 39 -4.33 9.78 -3.56
CA PRO A 39 -3.51 10.71 -2.79
C PRO A 39 -2.45 10.03 -1.92
N TRP A 40 -2.04 8.78 -2.20
CA TRP A 40 -0.96 8.15 -1.47
C TRP A 40 0.38 8.84 -1.75
N LEU A 41 1.07 9.22 -0.68
CA LEU A 41 2.32 9.94 -0.70
C LEU A 41 3.30 9.30 0.28
N LEU A 42 4.55 9.14 -0.15
CA LEU A 42 5.64 8.77 0.73
C LEU A 42 6.07 9.99 1.56
N THR A 43 6.12 9.85 2.87
CA THR A 43 6.51 10.93 3.80
C THR A 43 7.42 10.41 4.90
N ASP A 44 8.30 11.27 5.38
CA ASP A 44 9.21 11.05 6.51
C ASP A 44 8.91 12.00 7.70
N ARG A 45 7.86 12.83 7.58
CA ARG A 45 7.62 14.00 8.44
C ARG A 45 7.01 13.70 9.81
N THR A 46 7.26 12.53 10.41
CA THR A 46 6.86 12.32 11.82
C THR A 46 7.90 12.89 12.78
N PHE A 47 7.43 13.37 13.94
CA PHE A 47 8.25 13.80 15.09
C PHE A 47 9.13 12.69 15.70
N LEU A 48 9.18 11.50 15.08
CA LEU A 48 10.00 10.38 15.51
C LEU A 48 11.15 10.21 14.50
N PRO A 49 12.41 10.26 14.93
CA PRO A 49 13.54 10.15 14.01
C PRO A 49 13.56 8.76 13.33
N ASN A 50 13.69 8.76 12.00
CA ASN A 50 14.02 7.61 11.13
C ASN A 50 12.90 6.68 10.61
N ASN A 51 11.63 7.09 10.61
CA ASN A 51 10.57 6.27 10.02
C ASN A 51 9.86 7.00 8.87
N ALA A 52 9.98 6.46 7.66
CA ALA A 52 9.16 6.85 6.53
C ALA A 52 7.91 5.97 6.46
N PHE A 53 6.83 6.51 5.91
CA PHE A 53 5.54 5.83 5.81
C PHE A 53 4.73 6.38 4.65
N MET A 54 3.75 5.58 4.22
CA MET A 54 2.74 6.02 3.26
C MET A 54 1.62 6.73 3.99
N THR A 55 1.27 7.92 3.52
CA THR A 55 0.12 8.69 4.00
C THR A 55 -0.80 8.99 2.84
N ALA A 56 -2.09 9.07 3.11
CA ALA A 56 -3.04 9.61 2.15
C ALA A 56 -4.05 10.47 2.91
N GLN A 57 -4.30 11.63 2.35
CA GLN A 57 -5.21 12.62 2.90
C GLN A 57 -6.34 12.84 1.92
N GLY A 58 -7.56 12.56 2.38
CA GLY A 58 -8.77 12.88 1.64
C GLY A 58 -8.97 14.38 1.49
N HIS A 59 -9.52 14.78 0.35
CA HIS A 59 -10.18 16.08 0.24
C HIS A 59 -11.64 15.95 0.70
N PHE A 60 -12.07 16.91 1.53
CA PHE A 60 -13.45 17.00 1.98
C PHE A 60 -14.40 17.07 0.78
N GLY A 61 -15.45 16.25 0.77
CA GLY A 61 -16.42 16.19 -0.33
C GLY A 61 -15.99 15.35 -1.54
N SER A 62 -14.84 14.66 -1.50
CA SER A 62 -14.45 13.73 -2.56
C SER A 62 -14.99 12.32 -2.30
N ASN A 63 -15.49 11.66 -3.34
CA ASN A 63 -15.79 10.22 -3.35
C ASN A 63 -14.64 9.46 -4.04
N SER A 64 -13.40 9.82 -3.69
CA SER A 64 -12.21 9.23 -4.30
C SER A 64 -11.78 8.00 -3.51
N THR A 65 -11.50 6.93 -4.24
CA THR A 65 -10.81 5.75 -3.73
C THR A 65 -9.40 5.73 -4.28
N ALA A 66 -8.43 5.32 -3.48
CA ALA A 66 -7.05 5.23 -3.93
C ALA A 66 -6.35 4.06 -3.28
N ASP A 67 -5.57 3.38 -4.10
CA ASP A 67 -4.98 2.09 -3.74
C ASP A 67 -3.46 2.21 -3.60
N LEU A 68 -2.96 1.57 -2.55
CA LEU A 68 -1.56 1.26 -2.35
C LEU A 68 -1.42 -0.26 -2.48
N ILE A 69 -0.79 -0.70 -3.55
CA ILE A 69 -0.79 -2.09 -4.03
C ILE A 69 0.60 -2.67 -3.84
N SER A 70 0.70 -3.84 -3.19
CA SER A 70 1.97 -4.53 -3.00
C SER A 70 2.56 -5.07 -4.31
N PRO A 71 3.86 -5.41 -4.34
CA PRO A 71 4.37 -6.33 -5.35
C PRO A 71 3.54 -7.62 -5.42
N GLU A 72 3.59 -8.28 -6.58
CA GLU A 72 3.00 -9.59 -6.76
C GLU A 72 3.73 -10.62 -5.91
N MET A 73 2.97 -11.33 -5.07
CA MET A 73 3.44 -12.38 -4.18
C MET A 73 3.20 -13.74 -4.83
N PRO A 74 4.12 -14.71 -4.66
CA PRO A 74 3.92 -16.07 -5.15
C PRO A 74 2.72 -16.72 -4.42
N PRO A 75 2.08 -17.74 -5.04
CA PRO A 75 1.06 -18.54 -4.39
C PRO A 75 1.54 -19.13 -3.06
N SER A 76 0.67 -19.19 -2.06
CA SER A 76 0.97 -19.78 -0.76
C SER A 76 0.00 -20.91 -0.42
N PRO A 77 0.44 -22.17 -0.30
CA PRO A 77 -0.44 -23.27 0.11
C PRO A 77 -0.78 -23.26 1.60
N ILE A 78 -0.12 -22.40 2.38
CA ILE A 78 -0.31 -22.25 3.83
C ILE A 78 -0.89 -20.88 4.18
N LEU A 79 -1.45 -20.80 5.39
CA LEU A 79 -1.86 -19.53 6.01
C LEU A 79 -0.65 -18.67 6.31
N ASN A 80 -0.72 -17.39 5.96
CA ASN A 80 0.29 -16.39 6.31
C ASN A 80 -0.30 -15.32 7.23
N ILE A 81 0.59 -14.59 7.91
CA ILE A 81 0.19 -13.46 8.75
C ILE A 81 0.77 -12.19 8.15
N LEU A 82 -0.10 -11.28 7.71
CA LEU A 82 0.28 -9.93 7.33
C LEU A 82 0.26 -9.04 8.57
N SER A 83 1.38 -8.41 8.89
CA SER A 83 1.46 -7.44 9.99
C SER A 83 1.85 -6.07 9.46
N PHE A 84 1.14 -5.04 9.89
CA PHE A 84 1.44 -3.66 9.51
C PHE A 84 1.17 -2.70 10.67
N LYS A 85 1.72 -1.49 10.56
CA LYS A 85 1.43 -0.38 11.47
C LYS A 85 0.68 0.69 10.71
N TYR A 86 -0.33 1.26 11.36
CA TYR A 86 -1.09 2.37 10.79
C TYR A 86 -1.37 3.43 11.85
N THR A 87 -1.72 4.62 11.38
CA THR A 87 -2.31 5.67 12.20
C THR A 87 -3.48 6.26 11.42
N LYS A 88 -4.58 6.55 12.12
CA LYS A 88 -5.78 7.15 11.55
C LYS A 88 -6.15 8.36 12.38
N THR A 89 -5.85 9.53 11.84
CA THR A 89 -6.25 10.81 12.41
C THR A 89 -7.74 11.06 12.18
N ILE A 90 -8.25 12.18 12.69
CA ILE A 90 -9.64 12.59 12.56
C ILE A 90 -10.05 12.64 11.07
N GLY A 91 -11.15 11.97 10.73
CA GLY A 91 -11.75 12.01 9.40
C GLY A 91 -12.73 10.86 9.15
N ASP A 92 -13.54 11.00 8.09
CA ASP A 92 -14.57 10.05 7.67
C ASP A 92 -14.09 9.05 6.60
N ALA A 93 -12.78 8.96 6.40
CA ALA A 93 -12.17 7.95 5.54
C ALA A 93 -12.07 6.61 6.27
N ASN A 94 -12.24 5.49 5.56
CA ASN A 94 -11.99 4.15 6.06
C ASN A 94 -10.78 3.57 5.32
N LEU A 95 -9.91 2.85 6.04
CA LEU A 95 -8.84 2.07 5.41
C LEU A 95 -9.30 0.63 5.28
N GLN A 96 -9.37 0.12 4.05
CA GLN A 96 -9.61 -1.29 3.76
C GLN A 96 -8.32 -1.99 3.37
N ILE A 97 -8.11 -3.16 3.94
CA ILE A 97 -7.02 -4.06 3.54
C ILE A 97 -7.66 -5.20 2.78
N MET A 98 -7.25 -5.37 1.53
CA MET A 98 -7.80 -6.37 0.62
C MET A 98 -6.68 -7.27 0.09
N MET A 99 -7.04 -8.47 -0.29
CA MET A 99 -6.22 -9.38 -1.07
C MET A 99 -6.80 -9.41 -2.49
N LYS A 100 -5.94 -9.21 -3.48
CA LYS A 100 -6.26 -9.35 -4.90
C LYS A 100 -5.62 -10.65 -5.41
N ASP A 101 -6.44 -11.57 -5.89
CA ASP A 101 -6.02 -12.83 -6.51
C ASP A 101 -6.61 -12.87 -7.93
N GLY A 102 -5.74 -12.71 -8.94
CA GLY A 102 -6.15 -12.47 -10.33
C GLY A 102 -7.04 -11.23 -10.47
N SER A 103 -8.31 -11.44 -10.84
CA SER A 103 -9.34 -10.39 -10.96
C SER A 103 -10.24 -10.28 -9.73
N THR A 104 -10.04 -11.12 -8.71
CA THR A 104 -10.91 -11.18 -7.54
C THR A 104 -10.32 -10.39 -6.39
N TYR A 105 -11.17 -9.59 -5.74
CA TYR A 105 -10.82 -8.85 -4.53
C TYR A 105 -11.53 -9.45 -3.33
N ARG A 106 -10.78 -9.69 -2.26
CA ARG A 106 -11.30 -10.17 -0.98
C ARG A 106 -10.91 -9.20 0.12
N ASN A 107 -11.88 -8.69 0.85
CA ASN A 107 -11.64 -7.87 2.03
C ASN A 107 -11.05 -8.75 3.16
N LEU A 108 -9.90 -8.33 3.69
CA LEU A 108 -9.25 -8.93 4.86
C LEU A 108 -9.55 -8.14 6.14
N ASP A 109 -9.71 -6.82 6.03
CA ASP A 109 -10.02 -5.95 7.18
C ASP A 109 -10.55 -4.58 6.76
N THR A 110 -11.28 -3.93 7.65
CA THR A 110 -11.76 -2.56 7.49
C THR A 110 -11.58 -1.76 8.77
N ILE A 111 -10.77 -0.71 8.70
CA ILE A 111 -10.43 0.18 9.79
C ILE A 111 -11.20 1.49 9.61
N ALA A 112 -12.30 1.62 10.35
CA ALA A 112 -13.15 2.82 10.35
C ALA A 112 -12.93 3.72 11.57
N SER A 113 -12.54 3.14 12.72
CA SER A 113 -12.44 3.87 13.98
C SER A 113 -11.25 4.82 14.00
N ASN A 114 -11.51 6.08 14.36
CA ASN A 114 -10.45 7.05 14.67
C ASN A 114 -9.69 6.62 15.92
N SER A 115 -8.38 6.86 15.95
CA SER A 115 -7.57 6.64 17.15
C SER A 115 -6.70 7.85 17.44
N LEU A 116 -6.62 8.22 18.71
CA LEU A 116 -5.70 9.28 19.19
C LEU A 116 -4.29 8.73 19.47
N VAL A 117 -4.04 7.44 19.19
CA VAL A 117 -2.75 6.78 19.36
C VAL A 117 -1.91 6.94 18.10
N PHE A 118 -0.63 7.29 18.28
CA PHE A 118 0.28 7.63 17.18
C PHE A 118 0.59 6.47 16.22
N TRP A 119 0.60 5.21 16.68
CA TRP A 119 0.81 4.02 15.84
C TRP A 119 0.14 2.79 16.43
N ILE A 120 -0.70 2.11 15.64
CA ILE A 120 -1.35 0.84 16.00
C ILE A 120 -0.76 -0.27 15.14
N ARG A 121 -0.38 -1.38 15.76
CA ARG A 121 -0.02 -2.62 15.05
C ARG A 121 -1.27 -3.45 14.80
N ARG A 122 -1.45 -3.89 13.55
CA ARG A 122 -2.52 -4.79 13.11
C ARG A 122 -1.88 -6.06 12.53
N SER A 123 -2.49 -7.21 12.79
CA SER A 123 -2.11 -8.49 12.20
C SER A 123 -3.34 -9.16 11.62
N LEU A 124 -3.25 -9.61 10.37
CA LEU A 124 -4.33 -10.22 9.61
C LEU A 124 -3.89 -11.58 9.09
N VAL A 125 -4.83 -12.51 8.99
CA VAL A 125 -4.59 -13.82 8.38
C VAL A 125 -4.82 -13.71 6.87
N VAL A 126 -3.79 -14.02 6.10
CA VAL A 126 -3.87 -14.18 4.65
C VAL A 126 -4.17 -15.65 4.36
N PRO A 127 -5.32 -15.96 3.72
CA PRO A 127 -5.70 -17.32 3.39
C PRO A 127 -4.73 -17.94 2.37
N PRO A 128 -4.68 -19.28 2.25
CA PRO A 128 -3.92 -19.93 1.20
C PRO A 128 -4.40 -19.48 -0.18
N THR A 129 -3.47 -19.31 -1.11
CA THR A 129 -3.70 -18.90 -2.49
C THR A 129 -3.07 -19.91 -3.45
N LEU A 130 -3.80 -20.23 -4.52
CA LEU A 130 -3.32 -21.11 -5.59
C LEU A 130 -2.69 -20.34 -6.75
N GLN A 131 -2.88 -19.02 -6.76
CA GLN A 131 -2.42 -18.09 -7.78
C GLN A 131 -1.64 -16.95 -7.11
N PRO A 132 -0.81 -16.23 -7.89
CA PRO A 132 -0.13 -15.05 -7.38
C PRO A 132 -1.13 -14.01 -6.90
N TYR A 133 -0.79 -13.33 -5.81
CA TYR A 133 -1.70 -12.38 -5.16
C TYR A 133 -1.00 -11.08 -4.79
N GLN A 134 -1.78 -10.04 -4.58
CA GLN A 134 -1.31 -8.75 -4.08
C GLN A 134 -2.12 -8.34 -2.85
N VAL A 135 -1.50 -7.61 -1.95
CA VAL A 135 -2.20 -6.90 -0.87
C VAL A 135 -2.48 -5.49 -1.33
N VAL A 136 -3.72 -5.05 -1.15
CA VAL A 136 -4.20 -3.72 -1.55
C VAL A 136 -4.68 -2.99 -0.32
N SER A 137 -4.06 -1.85 -0.02
CA SER A 137 -4.52 -0.91 1.01
C SER A 137 -5.29 0.20 0.32
N SER A 138 -6.62 0.19 0.46
CA SER A 138 -7.52 1.12 -0.19
C SER A 138 -8.13 2.10 0.79
N ILE A 139 -8.18 3.37 0.44
CA ILE A 139 -8.88 4.39 1.24
C ILE A 139 -10.23 4.65 0.62
N LEU A 140 -11.28 4.53 1.44
CA LEU A 140 -12.65 4.81 1.06
C LEU A 140 -13.16 6.04 1.80
N HIS A 141 -13.48 7.10 1.08
CA HIS A 141 -14.11 8.29 1.66
C HIS A 141 -15.63 8.09 1.71
N SER A 142 -16.21 8.22 2.91
CA SER A 142 -17.67 8.33 3.02
C SER A 142 -18.07 9.78 2.80
N CYS A 143 -18.71 10.07 1.66
CA CYS A 143 -19.32 11.38 1.45
C CYS A 143 -20.58 11.48 2.32
N ARG A 144 -20.47 12.11 3.50
CA ARG A 144 -21.66 12.48 4.27
C ARG A 144 -22.29 13.71 3.63
N SER A 145 -23.42 13.52 2.96
CA SER A 145 -24.30 14.64 2.58
C SER A 145 -24.73 15.36 3.85
N MET A 146 -24.28 16.61 4.03
CA MET A 146 -24.90 17.52 4.98
C MET A 146 -26.27 17.90 4.41
N ASN A 147 -27.30 17.11 4.74
CA ASN A 147 -28.67 17.63 4.66
C ASN A 147 -28.80 18.71 5.74
N ARG A 148 -28.72 19.98 5.31
CA ARG A 148 -29.19 21.13 6.08
C ARG A 148 -30.71 21.20 6.02
#